data_AF-A0ABD0RHQ7-F1
#
_entry.id   AF-A0ABD0RHQ7-F1
#
_cell.length_a   1.000
_cell.length_b   1.000
_cell.length_c   1.000
_cell.angle_alpha   90.00
_cell.angle_beta   90.00
_cell.angle_gamma   90.00
#
_symmetry.space_group_name_H-M   'P 1'
#
loop_
_entity.id
_entity.type
_entity.pdbx_description
1 polymer ?
#
loop_
_entity_poly.entity_id
_entity_poly.type
_entity_poly.pdbx_seq_one_letter_code
_entity_poly.pdbx_strand_id
1 'polypeptide(L)'
;ALVITNAARRTSTVGEIVNLMSVDAQRFMDLITYINMIWSAPLQVILALYFLWQNLGPSVLAGVAVMVLMVPINAVIAMKTKTYQVAQMKSKDNRIKLMNEVLNGIKVLKLYAWELAFKDKVSAIRESELRVLKKTAYLGAVSTFTWVCAPFLVALSTFAVYVLVDEHNILDAQKAFVSLALFNILRFPLNMLPMVISSMVQ
;
A
#
# COMPACT_ATOMS: atom_id res chain seq x y z
N ALA A 1 3.65 -27.37 24.80
CA ALA A 1 2.37 -27.70 25.49
C ALA A 1 2.54 -28.70 26.63
N LEU A 2 3.43 -29.69 26.53
CA LEU A 2 3.54 -30.80 27.50
C LEU A 2 4.27 -30.47 28.82
N VAL A 3 4.92 -29.30 28.93
CA VAL A 3 5.76 -28.92 30.10
C VAL A 3 5.39 -27.54 30.68
N ILE A 4 4.33 -26.89 30.18
CA ILE A 4 3.90 -25.59 30.69
C ILE A 4 3.21 -25.77 32.04
N THR A 5 3.56 -24.94 33.03
CA THR A 5 2.95 -24.97 34.36
C THR A 5 1.47 -24.54 34.31
N ASN A 6 0.64 -25.08 35.22
CA ASN A 6 -0.80 -24.78 35.24
C ASN A 6 -1.11 -23.29 35.46
N ALA A 7 -0.22 -22.55 36.14
CA ALA A 7 -0.33 -21.10 36.29
C ALA A 7 -0.17 -20.38 34.94
N ALA A 8 0.85 -20.71 34.16
CA ALA A 8 1.08 -20.15 32.82
C ALA A 8 0.03 -20.61 31.80
N ARG A 9 -0.54 -21.81 31.95
CA ARG A 9 -1.64 -22.31 31.10
C ARG A 9 -2.97 -21.60 31.38
N ARG A 10 -3.17 -21.04 32.58
CA ARG A 10 -4.33 -20.18 32.87
C ARG A 10 -4.20 -18.80 32.24
N THR A 11 -2.97 -18.29 32.07
CA THR A 11 -2.71 -16.98 31.46
C THR A 11 -2.63 -17.04 29.94
N SER A 12 -2.17 -18.15 29.35
CA SER A 12 -2.11 -18.33 27.90
C SER A 12 -3.23 -19.22 27.39
N THR A 13 -4.18 -18.64 26.67
CA THR A 13 -5.32 -19.37 26.12
C THR A 13 -4.91 -20.33 25.00
N VAL A 14 -5.69 -21.37 24.76
CA VAL A 14 -5.47 -22.28 23.61
C VAL A 14 -5.48 -21.50 22.29
N GLY A 15 -6.33 -20.47 22.19
CA GLY A 15 -6.39 -19.59 21.03
C GLY A 15 -5.08 -18.82 20.80
N GLU A 16 -4.47 -18.28 21.84
CA GLU A 16 -3.16 -17.59 21.74
C GLU A 16 -2.05 -18.55 21.31
N ILE A 17 -2.03 -19.78 21.84
CA ILE A 17 -1.04 -20.79 21.43
C ILE A 17 -1.20 -21.13 19.93
N VAL A 18 -2.44 -21.29 19.46
CA VAL A 18 -2.73 -21.55 18.04
C VAL A 18 -2.35 -20.35 17.17
N ASN A 19 -2.63 -19.12 17.61
CA ASN A 19 -2.24 -17.90 16.91
C ASN A 19 -0.71 -17.79 16.80
N LEU A 20 0.02 -18.10 17.88
CA LEU A 20 1.47 -18.09 17.90
C LEU A 20 2.08 -19.12 16.93
N MET A 21 1.49 -20.31 16.85
CA MET A 21 1.94 -21.36 15.92
C MET A 21 1.63 -21.07 14.45
N SER A 22 0.59 -20.29 14.15
CA SER A 22 0.10 -20.10 12.77
C SER A 22 0.39 -18.71 12.22
N VAL A 23 0.09 -17.66 12.97
CA VAL A 23 0.25 -16.27 12.53
C VAL A 23 1.66 -15.77 12.81
N ASP A 24 2.17 -15.95 14.03
CA ASP A 24 3.49 -15.40 14.40
C ASP A 24 4.63 -16.14 13.68
N ALA A 25 4.51 -17.47 13.55
CA ALA A 25 5.46 -18.26 12.78
C ALA A 25 5.51 -17.83 11.29
N GLN A 26 4.35 -17.58 10.67
CA GLN A 26 4.28 -17.11 9.28
C GLN A 26 4.90 -15.72 9.12
N ARG A 27 4.60 -14.79 10.04
CA ARG A 27 5.21 -13.45 10.05
C ARG A 27 6.73 -13.52 10.10
N PHE A 28 7.29 -14.42 10.91
CA PHE A 28 8.73 -14.60 11.01
C PHE A 28 9.35 -15.12 9.70
N MET A 29 8.68 -16.05 9.03
CA MET A 29 9.12 -16.52 7.70
C MET A 29 9.11 -15.40 6.66
N ASP A 30 8.04 -14.61 6.62
CA ASP A 30 7.91 -13.49 5.69
C ASP A 30 8.99 -12.42 5.96
N LEU A 31 9.27 -12.14 7.23
CA LEU A 31 10.32 -11.20 7.66
C LEU A 31 11.73 -11.61 7.22
N ILE A 32 12.10 -12.88 7.41
CA ILE A 32 13.43 -13.39 7.03
C ILE A 32 13.68 -13.19 5.53
N THR A 33 12.64 -13.30 4.70
CA THR A 33 12.73 -13.09 3.26
C THR A 33 13.20 -11.68 2.90
N TYR A 34 12.83 -10.66 3.69
CA TYR A 34 13.10 -9.25 3.39
C TYR A 34 14.09 -8.57 4.35
N ILE A 35 14.54 -9.26 5.40
CA ILE A 35 15.41 -8.68 6.44
C ILE A 35 16.71 -8.09 5.85
N ASN A 36 17.26 -8.72 4.82
CA ASN A 36 18.48 -8.23 4.15
C ASN A 36 18.28 -6.89 3.43
N MET A 37 17.03 -6.52 3.15
CA MET A 37 16.72 -5.25 2.50
C MET A 37 16.93 -4.06 3.44
N ILE A 38 16.95 -4.26 4.76
CA ILE A 38 17.17 -3.20 5.76
C ILE A 38 18.52 -2.52 5.55
N TRP A 39 19.58 -3.31 5.29
CA TRP A 39 20.92 -2.78 5.05
C TRP A 39 21.21 -2.59 3.56
N SER A 40 20.68 -3.47 2.70
CA SER A 40 20.88 -3.40 1.26
C SER A 40 20.19 -2.19 0.62
N ALA A 41 18.96 -1.85 1.02
CA ALA A 41 18.23 -0.73 0.42
C ALA A 41 18.89 0.64 0.68
N PRO A 42 19.32 1.00 1.90
CA PRO A 42 20.09 2.22 2.12
C PRO A 42 21.38 2.28 1.29
N LEU A 43 22.12 1.18 1.23
CA LEU A 43 23.35 1.08 0.42
C LEU A 43 23.05 1.32 -1.07
N GLN A 44 22.00 0.69 -1.59
CA GLN A 44 21.56 0.84 -2.98
C GLN A 44 21.13 2.28 -3.28
N VAL A 45 20.40 2.93 -2.35
CA VAL A 45 19.99 4.33 -2.48
C VAL A 45 21.20 5.26 -2.51
N ILE A 46 22.17 5.08 -1.61
CA ILE A 46 23.37 5.89 -1.54
C ILE A 46 24.20 5.75 -2.82
N LEU A 47 24.46 4.53 -3.29
CA LEU A 47 25.23 4.28 -4.50
C LEU A 47 24.55 4.82 -5.76
N ALA A 48 23.23 4.63 -5.88
CA ALA A 48 22.47 5.15 -7.02
C ALA A 48 22.49 6.68 -7.07
N LEU A 49 22.30 7.35 -5.92
CA LEU A 49 22.40 8.81 -5.82
C LEU A 49 23.81 9.30 -6.10
N TYR A 50 24.84 8.58 -5.66
CA TYR A 50 26.23 8.91 -5.94
C TYR A 50 26.54 8.87 -7.45
N PHE A 51 26.12 7.81 -8.15
CA PHE A 51 26.31 7.73 -9.61
C PHE A 51 25.46 8.75 -10.38
N LEU A 52 24.23 9.01 -9.93
CA LEU A 52 23.42 10.09 -10.50
C LEU A 52 24.12 11.45 -10.34
N TRP A 53 24.70 11.72 -9.17
CA TRP A 53 25.41 12.97 -8.90
C TRP A 53 26.65 13.12 -9.78
N GLN A 54 27.39 12.04 -10.03
CA GLN A 54 28.52 12.10 -10.97
C GLN A 54 28.09 12.39 -12.41
N ASN A 55 26.92 11.89 -12.82
CA ASN A 55 26.44 12.00 -14.20
C ASN A 55 25.73 13.33 -14.50
N LEU A 56 24.94 13.84 -13.54
CA LEU A 56 24.05 15.00 -13.71
C LEU A 56 24.34 16.15 -12.74
N GLY A 57 25.27 15.96 -11.79
CA GLY A 57 25.67 16.97 -10.83
C GLY A 57 24.54 17.39 -9.88
N PRO A 58 24.48 18.67 -9.48
CA PRO A 58 23.48 19.21 -8.55
C PRO A 58 22.03 19.07 -9.03
N SER A 59 21.80 18.88 -10.33
CA SER A 59 20.46 18.77 -10.93
C SER A 59 19.66 17.58 -10.38
N VAL A 60 20.34 16.57 -9.86
CA VAL A 60 19.72 15.40 -9.20
C VAL A 60 18.85 15.81 -8.01
N LEU A 61 19.16 16.92 -7.34
CA LEU A 61 18.38 17.43 -6.21
C LEU A 61 16.94 17.76 -6.60
N ALA A 62 16.69 18.15 -7.86
CA ALA A 62 15.34 18.40 -8.36
C ALA A 62 14.52 17.09 -8.41
N GLY A 63 15.13 16.00 -8.90
CA GLY A 63 14.52 14.68 -8.89
C GLY A 63 14.24 14.17 -7.48
N VAL A 64 15.19 14.34 -6.56
CA VAL A 64 15.00 13.99 -5.14
C VAL A 64 13.87 14.82 -4.52
N ALA A 65 13.79 16.12 -4.80
CA ALA A 65 12.71 16.97 -4.32
C ALA A 65 11.33 16.48 -4.80
N VAL A 66 11.20 16.08 -6.08
CA VAL A 66 9.96 15.48 -6.60
C VAL A 66 9.62 14.17 -5.88
N MET A 67 10.62 13.32 -5.61
CA MET A 67 10.40 12.09 -4.83
C MET A 67 9.93 12.38 -3.40
N VAL A 68 10.53 13.37 -2.73
CA VAL A 68 10.12 13.79 -1.39
C VAL A 68 8.70 14.37 -1.40
N LEU A 69 8.34 15.17 -2.40
CA LEU A 69 6.98 15.71 -2.57
C LEU A 69 5.92 14.63 -2.88
N MET A 70 6.32 13.53 -3.51
CA MET A 70 5.42 12.38 -3.75
C MET A 70 5.04 11.64 -2.46
N VAL A 71 5.90 11.67 -1.42
CA VAL A 71 5.63 11.02 -0.13
C VAL A 71 4.35 11.54 0.55
N PRO A 72 4.17 12.86 0.82
CA PRO A 72 2.94 13.36 1.44
C PRO A 72 1.71 13.16 0.56
N ILE A 73 1.84 13.23 -0.78
CA ILE A 73 0.74 12.96 -1.71
C ILE A 73 0.24 11.52 -1.51
N ASN A 74 1.15 10.55 -1.53
CA ASN A 74 0.81 9.14 -1.30
C ASN A 74 0.29 8.90 0.12
N ALA A 75 0.80 9.61 1.13
CA ALA A 75 0.31 9.50 2.51
C ALA A 75 -1.15 9.97 2.63
N VAL A 76 -1.51 11.10 2.02
CA VAL A 76 -2.89 11.60 2.01
C VAL A 76 -3.83 10.63 1.29
N ILE A 77 -3.41 10.09 0.13
CA ILE A 77 -4.15 9.06 -0.60
C ILE A 77 -4.37 7.85 0.33
N ALA A 78 -3.33 7.33 0.97
CA ALA A 78 -3.41 6.19 1.88
C ALA A 78 -4.38 6.42 3.06
N MET A 79 -4.35 7.60 3.68
CA MET A 79 -5.27 7.97 4.77
C MET A 79 -6.73 7.98 4.31
N LYS A 80 -7.00 8.51 3.10
CA LYS A 80 -8.35 8.50 2.51
C LYS A 80 -8.78 7.09 2.13
N THR A 81 -7.89 6.26 1.57
CA THR A 81 -8.15 4.83 1.31
C THR A 81 -8.60 4.13 2.58
N LYS A 82 -7.85 4.28 3.68
CA LYS A 82 -8.19 3.67 4.98
C LYS A 82 -9.58 4.10 5.46
N THR A 83 -9.91 5.39 5.32
CA THR A 83 -11.22 5.92 5.72
C THR A 83 -12.36 5.29 4.91
N TYR A 84 -12.21 5.20 3.58
CA TYR A 84 -13.21 4.56 2.73
C TYR A 84 -13.30 3.06 2.95
N GLN A 85 -12.18 2.38 3.25
CA GLN A 85 -12.15 0.97 3.57
C GLN A 85 -12.98 0.65 4.82
N VAL A 86 -12.86 1.46 5.88
CA VAL A 86 -13.67 1.32 7.10
C VAL A 86 -15.15 1.53 6.81
N ALA A 87 -15.51 2.56 6.04
CA ALA A 87 -16.90 2.84 5.66
C ALA A 87 -17.50 1.71 4.79
N GLN A 88 -16.70 1.15 3.88
CA GLN A 88 -17.08 0.02 3.04
C GLN A 88 -17.31 -1.23 3.90
N MET A 89 -16.40 -1.54 4.83
CA MET A 89 -16.55 -2.68 5.74
C MET A 89 -17.83 -2.59 6.55
N LYS A 90 -18.13 -1.42 7.14
CA LYS A 90 -19.38 -1.21 7.90
C LYS A 90 -20.64 -1.52 7.06
N SER A 91 -20.67 -1.06 5.81
CA SER A 91 -21.81 -1.31 4.91
C SER A 91 -21.90 -2.79 4.51
N LYS A 92 -20.74 -3.41 4.25
CA LYS A 92 -20.63 -4.84 3.93
C LYS A 92 -21.09 -5.72 5.10
N ASP A 93 -20.71 -5.40 6.33
CA ASP A 93 -21.09 -6.12 7.53
C ASP A 93 -22.60 -6.05 7.78
N ASN A 94 -23.20 -4.86 7.61
CA ASN A 94 -24.66 -4.69 7.67
C ASN A 94 -25.39 -5.54 6.61
N ARG A 95 -24.87 -5.58 5.37
CA ARG A 95 -25.44 -6.40 4.30
C ARG A 95 -25.36 -7.89 4.65
N ILE A 96 -24.22 -8.37 5.13
CA ILE A 96 -24.02 -9.78 5.50
C ILE A 96 -24.92 -10.15 6.68
N LYS A 97 -25.05 -9.27 7.68
CA LYS A 97 -25.95 -9.47 8.81
C LYS A 97 -27.41 -9.63 8.35
N LEU A 98 -27.92 -8.71 7.53
CA LEU A 98 -29.28 -8.79 7.00
C LEU A 98 -29.50 -10.04 6.14
N MET A 99 -28.50 -10.42 5.33
CA MET A 99 -28.56 -11.66 4.55
C MET A 99 -28.67 -12.90 5.45
N ASN A 100 -27.93 -12.95 6.56
CA ASN A 100 -28.04 -14.06 7.52
C ASN A 100 -29.42 -14.13 8.17
N GLU A 101 -30.03 -12.98 8.51
CA GLU A 101 -31.40 -12.93 9.04
C GLU A 101 -32.43 -13.46 8.03
N VAL A 102 -32.29 -13.07 6.75
CA VAL A 102 -33.14 -13.54 5.65
C VAL A 102 -33.01 -15.06 5.46
N LEU A 103 -31.78 -15.59 5.47
CA LEU A 103 -31.53 -17.02 5.26
C LEU A 103 -32.07 -17.88 6.41
N ASN A 104 -31.85 -17.45 7.66
CA ASN A 104 -32.39 -18.14 8.83
C ASN A 104 -33.93 -18.09 8.88
N GLY A 105 -34.54 -17.01 8.39
CA GLY A 105 -35.99 -16.80 8.38
C GLY A 105 -36.72 -17.16 7.07
N ILE A 106 -36.07 -17.81 6.10
CA ILE A 106 -36.54 -17.86 4.70
C ILE A 106 -37.96 -18.44 4.54
N LYS A 107 -38.32 -19.44 5.36
CA LYS A 107 -39.63 -20.10 5.30
C LYS A 107 -40.76 -19.14 5.67
N VAL A 108 -40.54 -18.29 6.67
CA VAL A 108 -41.51 -17.27 7.12
C VAL A 108 -41.64 -16.18 6.07
N LEU A 109 -40.51 -15.70 5.52
CA LEU A 109 -40.53 -14.67 4.48
C LEU A 109 -41.32 -15.12 3.23
N LYS A 110 -41.17 -16.39 2.84
CA LYS A 110 -41.90 -16.99 1.71
C LYS A 110 -43.39 -17.16 2.00
N LEU A 111 -43.74 -17.58 3.22
CA LEU A 111 -45.14 -17.74 3.64
C LEU A 111 -45.93 -16.43 3.56
N TYR A 112 -45.29 -15.31 3.90
CA TYR A 112 -45.90 -13.97 3.87
C TYR A 112 -45.58 -13.17 2.59
N ALA A 113 -44.92 -13.75 1.60
CA ALA A 113 -44.48 -13.10 0.37
C ALA A 113 -43.66 -11.78 0.58
N TRP A 114 -42.89 -11.69 1.68
CA TRP A 114 -42.08 -10.51 2.04
C TRP A 114 -40.74 -10.41 1.30
N GLU A 115 -40.43 -11.35 0.41
CA GLU A 115 -39.19 -11.40 -0.36
C GLU A 115 -38.85 -10.12 -1.13
N LEU A 116 -39.84 -9.48 -1.76
CA LEU A 116 -39.62 -8.24 -2.52
C LEU A 116 -39.22 -7.08 -1.59
N ALA A 117 -39.90 -6.94 -0.45
CA ALA A 117 -39.57 -5.91 0.54
C ALA A 117 -38.16 -6.11 1.14
N PHE A 118 -37.77 -7.36 1.43
CA PHE A 118 -36.41 -7.65 1.91
C PHE A 118 -35.35 -7.48 0.82
N LYS A 119 -35.67 -7.79 -0.44
CA LYS A 119 -34.79 -7.51 -1.59
C LYS A 119 -34.50 -6.01 -1.70
N ASP A 120 -35.52 -5.16 -1.54
CA ASP A 120 -35.35 -3.72 -1.62
C ASP A 120 -34.50 -3.19 -0.45
N LYS A 121 -34.69 -3.70 0.77
CA LYS A 121 -33.83 -3.40 1.91
C LYS A 121 -32.36 -3.76 1.66
N VAL A 122 -32.09 -4.96 1.13
CA VAL A 122 -30.72 -5.39 0.79
C VAL A 122 -30.14 -4.52 -0.32
N SER A 123 -30.95 -4.17 -1.33
CA SER A 123 -30.53 -3.33 -2.46
C SER A 123 -30.19 -1.90 -2.01
N ALA A 124 -30.93 -1.32 -1.07
CA ALA A 124 -30.62 -0.01 -0.50
C ALA A 124 -29.25 0.01 0.22
N ILE A 125 -28.91 -1.06 0.96
CA ILE A 125 -27.58 -1.23 1.57
C ILE A 125 -26.52 -1.41 0.47
N ARG A 126 -26.84 -2.14 -0.60
CA ARG A 126 -25.91 -2.33 -1.73
C ARG A 126 -25.60 -1.03 -2.44
N GLU A 127 -26.57 -0.14 -2.63
CA GLU A 127 -26.32 1.17 -3.25
C GLU A 127 -25.41 2.06 -2.42
N SER A 128 -25.52 2.03 -1.09
CA SER A 128 -24.60 2.79 -0.22
C SER A 128 -23.19 2.19 -0.25
N GLU A 129 -23.06 0.86 -0.25
CA GLU A 129 -21.80 0.15 -0.45
C GLU A 129 -21.13 0.53 -1.79
N LEU A 130 -21.90 0.52 -2.88
CA LEU A 130 -21.41 0.86 -4.23
C LEU A 130 -20.97 2.32 -4.35
N ARG A 131 -21.62 3.25 -3.63
CA ARG A 131 -21.19 4.66 -3.59
C ARG A 131 -19.81 4.80 -2.95
N VAL A 132 -19.52 4.07 -1.87
CA VAL A 132 -18.19 4.07 -1.25
C VAL A 132 -17.19 3.39 -2.17
N LEU A 133 -17.55 2.24 -2.76
CA LEU A 133 -16.69 1.51 -3.68
C LEU A 133 -16.27 2.34 -4.89
N LYS A 134 -17.20 3.15 -5.44
CA LYS A 134 -16.91 4.08 -6.54
C LYS A 134 -15.87 5.13 -6.13
N LYS A 135 -15.98 5.70 -4.92
CA LYS A 135 -14.97 6.64 -4.39
C LYS A 135 -13.61 5.98 -4.22
N THR A 136 -13.59 4.75 -3.69
CA THR A 136 -12.36 3.94 -3.58
C THR A 136 -11.74 3.68 -4.95
N ALA A 137 -12.54 3.39 -5.98
CA ALA A 137 -12.06 3.15 -7.34
C ALA A 137 -11.41 4.41 -7.96
N TYR A 138 -12.03 5.59 -7.81
CA TYR A 138 -11.42 6.84 -8.26
C TYR A 138 -10.10 7.12 -7.55
N LEU A 139 -10.06 6.90 -6.23
CA LEU A 139 -8.85 7.11 -5.46
C LEU A 139 -7.75 6.11 -5.80
N GLY A 140 -8.12 4.85 -6.09
CA GLY A 140 -7.23 3.84 -6.63
C GLY A 140 -6.64 4.24 -7.98
N ALA A 141 -7.47 4.76 -8.90
CA ALA A 141 -7.00 5.25 -10.19
C ALA A 141 -5.97 6.39 -10.06
N VAL A 142 -6.23 7.37 -9.17
CA VAL A 142 -5.27 8.45 -8.86
C VAL A 142 -3.97 7.90 -8.28
N SER A 143 -4.06 6.93 -7.37
CA SER A 143 -2.89 6.26 -6.79
C SER A 143 -2.06 5.56 -7.86
N THR A 144 -2.69 4.79 -8.75
CA THR A 144 -2.01 4.09 -9.84
C THR A 144 -1.38 5.08 -10.82
N PHE A 145 -2.10 6.13 -11.19
CA PHE A 145 -1.58 7.20 -12.07
C PHE A 145 -0.32 7.84 -11.47
N THR A 146 -0.37 8.23 -10.20
CA THR A 146 0.77 8.81 -9.49
C THR A 146 1.97 7.86 -9.51
N TRP A 147 1.73 6.57 -9.27
CA TRP A 147 2.78 5.56 -9.26
C TRP A 147 3.43 5.34 -10.65
N VAL A 148 2.62 5.33 -11.72
CA VAL A 148 3.08 5.16 -13.10
C VAL A 148 3.82 6.40 -13.60
N CYS A 149 3.35 7.60 -13.27
CA CYS A 149 3.92 8.87 -13.73
C CYS A 149 5.12 9.36 -12.90
N ALA A 150 5.30 8.89 -11.66
CA ALA A 150 6.44 9.24 -10.81
C ALA A 150 7.82 9.22 -11.50
N PRO A 151 8.26 8.15 -12.19
CA PRO A 151 9.57 8.11 -12.86
C PRO A 151 9.69 9.16 -13.97
N PHE A 152 8.59 9.42 -14.69
CA PHE A 152 8.54 10.43 -15.73
C PHE A 152 8.70 11.83 -15.13
N LEU A 153 7.98 12.15 -14.05
CA LEU A 153 8.08 13.44 -13.37
C LEU A 153 9.48 13.68 -12.77
N VAL A 154 10.09 12.64 -12.19
CA VAL A 154 11.46 12.69 -11.67
C VAL A 154 12.47 12.94 -12.80
N ALA A 155 12.37 12.19 -13.90
CA ALA A 155 13.28 12.37 -15.03
C ALA A 155 13.09 13.76 -15.69
N LEU A 156 11.84 14.17 -15.92
CA LEU A 156 11.50 15.46 -16.51
C LEU A 156 12.04 16.62 -15.67
N SER A 157 11.81 16.62 -14.35
CA SER A 157 12.31 17.66 -13.46
C SER A 157 13.84 17.71 -13.42
N THR A 158 14.49 16.55 -13.35
CA THR A 158 15.96 16.45 -13.32
C THR A 158 16.57 16.96 -14.62
N PHE A 159 16.06 16.53 -15.78
CA PHE A 159 16.56 16.94 -17.08
C PHE A 159 16.24 18.41 -17.39
N ALA A 160 15.07 18.90 -17.01
CA ALA A 160 14.72 20.31 -17.14
C ALA A 160 15.70 21.20 -16.36
N VAL A 161 15.98 20.86 -15.10
CA VAL A 161 16.95 21.61 -14.29
C VAL A 161 18.36 21.47 -14.87
N TYR A 162 18.75 20.29 -15.34
CA TYR A 162 20.07 20.06 -15.95
C TYR A 162 20.36 20.99 -17.14
N VAL A 163 19.37 21.17 -18.03
CA VAL A 163 19.49 22.03 -19.21
C VAL A 163 19.33 23.51 -18.87
N LEU A 164 18.51 23.86 -17.88
CA LEU A 164 18.25 25.26 -17.52
C LEU A 164 19.33 25.91 -16.63
N VAL A 165 20.10 25.12 -15.88
CA VAL A 165 21.09 25.66 -14.92
C VAL A 165 22.37 26.13 -15.61
N ASP A 166 22.81 25.48 -16.69
CA ASP A 166 24.02 25.86 -17.42
C ASP A 166 23.82 25.59 -18.91
N GLU A 167 24.09 26.60 -19.75
CA GLU A 167 24.01 26.48 -21.21
C GLU A 167 25.06 25.50 -21.77
N HIS A 168 26.13 25.21 -21.03
CA HIS A 168 27.16 24.23 -21.42
C HIS A 168 26.76 22.78 -21.11
N ASN A 169 25.69 22.56 -20.35
CA ASN A 169 25.23 21.21 -20.01
C ASN A 169 24.51 20.55 -21.18
N ILE A 170 25.24 19.75 -21.96
CA ILE A 170 24.66 18.97 -23.05
C ILE A 170 24.11 17.65 -22.47
N LEU A 171 22.79 17.47 -22.60
CA LEU A 171 22.10 16.24 -22.27
C LEU A 171 22.28 15.23 -23.42
N ASP A 172 23.36 14.46 -23.35
CA ASP A 172 23.61 13.36 -24.30
C ASP A 172 22.75 12.12 -23.98
N ALA A 173 22.50 11.29 -25.00
CA ALA A 173 21.76 10.04 -24.90
C ALA A 173 22.34 9.13 -23.80
N GLN A 174 23.67 9.02 -23.70
CA GLN A 174 24.32 8.25 -22.65
C GLN A 174 23.89 8.74 -21.26
N LYS A 175 23.94 10.06 -21.02
CA LYS A 175 23.57 10.64 -19.72
C LYS A 175 22.10 10.43 -19.40
N ALA A 176 21.22 10.58 -20.40
CA ALA A 176 19.78 10.41 -20.24
C ALA A 176 19.41 8.96 -19.93
N PHE A 177 19.88 7.99 -20.72
CA PHE A 177 19.55 6.58 -20.54
C PHE A 177 20.15 6.00 -19.25
N VAL A 178 21.40 6.34 -18.91
CA VAL A 178 22.03 5.90 -17.65
C VAL A 178 21.24 6.45 -16.45
N SER A 179 20.85 7.73 -16.48
CA SER A 179 20.08 8.34 -15.40
C SER A 179 18.68 7.74 -15.26
N LEU A 180 17.99 7.47 -16.37
CA LEU A 180 16.69 6.78 -16.36
C LEU A 180 16.79 5.37 -15.75
N ALA A 181 17.85 4.63 -16.10
CA ALA A 181 18.10 3.31 -15.52
C ALA A 181 18.33 3.39 -14.01
N LEU A 182 19.17 4.33 -13.55
CA LEU A 182 19.44 4.55 -12.13
C LEU A 182 18.17 4.96 -11.35
N PHE A 183 17.34 5.85 -11.91
CA PHE A 183 16.06 6.22 -11.30
C PHE A 183 15.10 5.02 -11.20
N ASN A 184 15.03 4.17 -12.22
CA ASN A 184 14.19 2.96 -12.17
C ASN A 184 14.67 1.97 -11.10
N ILE A 185 15.98 1.78 -10.95
CA ILE A 185 16.56 0.92 -9.91
C ILE A 185 16.22 1.47 -8.51
N LEU A 186 16.19 2.79 -8.33
CA LEU A 186 15.90 3.43 -7.04
C LEU A 186 14.43 3.24 -6.58
N ARG A 187 13.51 2.94 -7.49
CA ARG A 187 12.08 2.81 -7.16
C ARG A 187 11.80 1.62 -6.25
N PHE A 188 12.42 0.48 -6.51
CA PHE A 188 12.19 -0.73 -5.71
C PHE A 188 12.55 -0.55 -4.22
N PRO A 189 13.79 -0.15 -3.86
CA PRO A 189 14.16 0.05 -2.47
C PRO A 189 13.30 1.13 -1.81
N LEU A 190 13.01 2.26 -2.46
CA LEU A 190 12.18 3.32 -1.88
C LEU A 190 10.74 2.88 -1.55
N ASN A 191 10.13 2.02 -2.38
CA ASN A 191 8.78 1.51 -2.10
C ASN A 191 8.78 0.39 -1.05
N MET A 192 9.83 -0.43 -1.02
CA MET A 192 9.88 -1.60 -0.13
C MET A 192 10.38 -1.28 1.28
N LEU A 193 11.26 -0.30 1.46
CA LEU A 193 11.84 0.05 2.77
C LEU A 193 10.76 0.35 3.83
N PRO A 194 9.71 1.14 3.54
CA PRO A 194 8.63 1.37 4.51
C PRO A 194 7.85 0.09 4.85
N MET A 195 7.65 -0.82 3.89
CA MET A 195 6.97 -2.09 4.14
C MET A 195 7.79 -2.99 5.08
N VAL A 196 9.10 -3.07 4.88
CA VAL A 196 9.98 -3.87 5.74
C VAL A 196 10.05 -3.29 7.15
N ILE A 197 10.16 -1.96 7.29
CA ILE A 197 10.10 -1.31 8.60
C ILE A 197 8.78 -1.63 9.31
N SER A 198 7.65 -1.53 8.60
CA SER A 198 6.35 -1.85 9.18
C SER A 198 6.25 -3.31 9.60
N SER A 199 6.81 -4.25 8.84
CA SER A 199 6.79 -5.67 9.21
C SER A 199 7.65 -5.97 10.43
N MET A 200 8.73 -5.22 10.66
CA MET A 200 9.58 -5.41 11.85
C MET A 200 8.95 -4.92 13.15
N VAL A 201 8.10 -3.90 13.05
CA VAL A 201 7.41 -3.31 14.21
C VAL A 201 6.19 -4.13 14.62
N GLN A 202 5.60 -4.89 13.68
CA GLN A 202 4.40 -5.72 13.88
C GLN A 202 4.72 -7.14 14.36
#